data_AF-A0A6H1ZIN0-F1
#
_entry.id   AF-A0A6H1ZIN0-F1
#
_cell.length_a   1.000
_cell.length_b   1.000
_cell.length_c   1.000
_cell.angle_alpha   90.00
_cell.angle_beta   90.00
_cell.angle_gamma   90.00
#
_symmetry.space_group_name_H-M   'P 1'
#
loop_
_entity.id
_entity.type
_entity.pdbx_description
1 polymer ?
#
loop_
_entity_poly.entity_id
_entity_poly.type
_entity_poly.pdbx_seq_one_letter_code
_entity_poly.pdbx_strand_id
1 'polypeptide(L)'
;MTVNKELVQVKYSMVAGQYGGQLIFPSDWMLADLAPTAFTMPSEADLFDQSSGQKYPIGTQLRENGNLWRYCKAGAAMTAVGFLKGNYFLCPGSAGNSANSGFEGAMAANVVAGATSFTIADTAAAKNEYENATLVIYDDTNSNYQQYTVLGNDASNGTTTTLYIAPPGFNYAVTTTYGITVYRNPYMGIRAMTGGYMSALGYARLSITSAYYFWLVTAGPVSCVTGASTWPGQTQYYRDVCSNTDGSLITWTTGYQRVGYLLSRTASAYGDNFIMLQLDQ
;
A
#
# COMPACT_ATOMS: atom_id res chain seq x y z
N MET A 1 25.62 45.48 6.22
CA MET A 1 25.25 45.06 4.86
C MET A 1 23.85 44.48 4.96
N THR A 2 22.83 45.27 4.67
CA THR A 2 21.43 44.92 4.90
C THR A 2 20.83 44.45 3.58
N VAL A 3 20.46 43.18 3.50
CA VAL A 3 19.90 42.59 2.28
C VAL A 3 18.39 42.76 2.34
N ASN A 4 17.85 43.66 1.52
CA ASN A 4 16.42 43.80 1.30
C ASN A 4 15.95 42.65 0.39
N LYS A 5 15.02 41.82 0.88
CA LYS A 5 14.31 40.82 0.08
C LYS A 5 13.07 41.49 -0.53
N GLU A 6 13.12 41.81 -1.82
CA GLU A 6 11.92 42.16 -2.59
C GLU A 6 11.16 40.89 -2.97
N LEU A 7 9.88 40.84 -2.58
CA LEU A 7 8.91 39.82 -2.97
C LEU A 7 8.40 40.14 -4.37
N VAL A 8 8.79 39.33 -5.36
CA VAL A 8 8.24 39.41 -6.72
C VAL A 8 6.86 38.76 -6.72
N GLN A 9 5.79 39.57 -6.73
CA GLN A 9 4.43 39.09 -6.98
C GLN A 9 4.24 38.84 -8.48
N VAL A 10 4.12 37.57 -8.86
CA VAL A 10 3.70 37.18 -10.21
C VAL A 10 2.18 37.28 -10.28
N LYS A 11 1.67 38.29 -10.99
CA LYS A 11 0.24 38.41 -11.33
C LYS A 11 -0.07 37.56 -12.57
N TYR A 12 -0.82 36.49 -12.39
CA TYR A 12 -1.49 35.79 -13.49
C TYR A 12 -2.84 36.48 -13.76
N SER A 13 -3.02 37.09 -14.93
CA SER A 13 -4.35 37.49 -15.40
C SER A 13 -4.96 36.35 -16.20
N MET A 14 -6.07 35.80 -15.69
CA MET A 14 -6.89 34.86 -16.46
C MET A 14 -8.00 35.66 -17.14
N VAL A 15 -8.01 35.65 -18.46
CA VAL A 15 -9.06 36.26 -19.28
C VAL A 15 -10.31 35.40 -19.15
N ALA A 16 -11.34 35.93 -18.49
CA ALA A 16 -12.64 35.28 -18.37
C ALA A 16 -13.37 35.30 -19.72
N GLY A 17 -13.39 34.17 -20.41
CA GLY A 17 -14.26 33.94 -21.57
C GLY A 17 -15.70 33.73 -21.11
N GLN A 18 -16.62 34.55 -21.62
CA GLN A 18 -18.06 34.45 -21.40
C GLN A 18 -18.63 33.17 -22.02
N TYR A 19 -18.82 32.13 -21.20
CA TYR A 19 -19.82 31.10 -21.46
C TYR A 19 -20.62 30.88 -20.18
N GLY A 20 -21.84 31.41 -20.17
CA GLY A 20 -22.80 31.35 -19.05
C GLY A 20 -23.43 29.98 -18.85
N GLY A 21 -22.64 28.91 -18.92
CA GLY A 21 -23.00 27.60 -18.40
C GLY A 21 -22.32 27.44 -17.05
N GLN A 22 -23.09 27.44 -15.96
CA GLN A 22 -22.57 27.05 -14.65
C GLN A 22 -22.11 25.59 -14.79
N LEU A 23 -20.80 25.38 -14.90
CA LEU A 23 -20.16 24.08 -14.80
C LEU A 23 -20.42 23.57 -13.38
N ILE A 24 -21.55 22.89 -13.19
CA ILE A 24 -21.83 22.09 -12.01
C ILE A 24 -20.94 20.86 -12.17
N PHE A 25 -19.71 20.96 -11.67
CA PHE A 25 -18.95 19.75 -11.38
C PHE A 25 -19.73 19.01 -10.29
N PRO A 26 -20.07 17.72 -10.47
CA PRO A 26 -20.64 16.92 -9.39
C PRO A 26 -19.52 16.64 -8.38
N SER A 27 -19.15 17.66 -7.60
CA SER A 27 -18.02 17.65 -6.66
C SER A 27 -18.39 17.10 -5.28
N ASP A 28 -19.67 16.79 -5.01
CA ASP A 28 -20.13 16.59 -3.63
C ASP A 28 -20.14 15.15 -3.11
N TRP A 29 -19.85 14.14 -3.93
CA TRP A 29 -19.95 12.75 -3.45
C TRP A 29 -18.63 12.14 -2.95
N MET A 30 -17.47 12.77 -3.19
CA MET A 30 -16.19 12.38 -2.56
C MET A 30 -15.67 13.39 -1.53
N LEU A 31 -16.16 14.63 -1.54
CA LEU A 31 -15.70 15.68 -0.62
C LEU A 31 -16.54 15.80 0.66
N ALA A 32 -17.78 15.28 0.69
CA ALA A 32 -18.65 15.44 1.85
C ALA A 32 -18.23 14.61 3.08
N ASP A 33 -17.53 13.48 2.90
CA ASP A 33 -17.00 12.66 4.01
C ASP A 33 -15.47 12.84 4.20
N LEU A 34 -14.84 13.61 3.31
CA LEU A 34 -13.43 14.03 3.37
C LEU A 34 -13.36 15.55 3.23
N ALA A 35 -14.01 16.27 4.14
CA ALA A 35 -13.75 17.70 4.28
C ALA A 35 -12.22 17.88 4.37
N PRO A 36 -11.61 18.79 3.59
CA PRO A 36 -10.17 19.02 3.62
C PRO A 36 -9.82 19.76 4.90
N THR A 37 -10.01 19.10 6.05
CA THR A 37 -9.09 19.28 7.15
C THR A 37 -7.74 18.98 6.54
N ALA A 38 -6.91 20.02 6.39
CA ALA A 38 -5.58 19.86 5.84
C ALA A 38 -4.95 18.68 6.57
N PHE A 39 -4.67 17.59 5.84
CA PHE A 39 -4.01 16.43 6.41
C PHE A 39 -2.75 16.97 7.07
N THR A 40 -2.77 17.02 8.39
CA THR A 40 -1.62 17.51 9.13
C THR A 40 -0.56 16.45 8.92
N MET A 41 0.56 16.87 8.34
CA MET A 41 1.69 15.98 8.14
C MET A 41 2.00 15.33 9.49
N PRO A 42 2.12 13.99 9.54
CA PRO A 42 2.38 13.30 10.79
C PRO A 42 3.66 13.86 11.41
N SER A 43 3.61 14.13 12.71
CA SER A 43 4.82 14.45 13.46
C SER A 43 5.72 13.22 13.53
N GLU A 44 6.99 13.41 13.90
CA GLU A 44 7.86 12.25 14.16
C GLU A 44 7.24 11.31 15.21
N ALA A 45 6.63 11.86 16.28
CA ALA A 45 5.95 11.06 17.30
C ALA A 45 4.83 10.20 16.72
N ASP A 46 4.09 10.67 15.72
CA ASP A 46 3.05 9.90 15.04
C ASP A 46 3.61 8.69 14.28
N LEU A 47 4.88 8.72 13.84
CA LEU A 47 5.54 7.59 13.17
C LEU A 47 5.89 6.45 14.13
N PHE A 48 5.87 6.74 15.43
CA PHE A 48 6.15 5.79 16.51
C PHE A 48 4.92 5.43 17.32
N ASP A 49 3.73 5.79 16.83
CA ASP A 49 2.47 5.51 17.46
C ASP A 49 1.58 4.64 16.56
N GLN A 50 0.53 4.09 17.15
CA GLN A 50 -0.53 3.38 16.46
C GLN A 50 -1.89 3.97 16.82
N SER A 51 -2.87 3.78 15.95
CA SER A 51 -4.20 4.35 16.13
C SER A 51 -5.28 3.31 15.86
N SER A 52 -6.36 3.34 16.65
CA SER A 52 -7.52 2.47 16.45
C SER A 52 -8.41 2.95 15.28
N GLY A 53 -8.36 4.25 14.98
CA GLY A 53 -9.03 4.86 13.82
C GLY A 53 -8.04 5.21 12.71
N GLN A 54 -8.51 5.16 11.48
CA GLN A 54 -7.74 5.53 10.30
C GLN A 54 -7.50 7.04 10.25
N LYS A 55 -6.23 7.49 10.27
CA LYS A 55 -5.86 8.90 10.14
C LYS A 55 -5.58 9.30 8.69
N TYR A 56 -5.12 8.38 7.86
CA TYR A 56 -4.74 8.60 6.45
C TYR A 56 -5.22 7.43 5.58
N PRO A 57 -5.37 7.62 4.25
CA PRO A 57 -5.60 6.50 3.34
C PRO A 57 -4.52 5.41 3.47
N ILE A 58 -4.91 4.14 3.39
CA ILE A 58 -3.93 3.04 3.47
C ILE A 58 -2.98 3.11 2.27
N GLY A 59 -1.68 2.96 2.52
CA GLY A 59 -0.62 3.06 1.50
C GLY A 59 -0.06 4.47 1.28
N THR A 60 -0.57 5.49 1.99
CA THR A 60 0.01 6.85 1.95
C THR A 60 1.52 6.80 2.21
N GLN A 61 2.29 7.52 1.39
CA GLN A 61 3.74 7.65 1.53
C GLN A 61 4.12 8.88 2.34
N LEU A 62 5.19 8.74 3.10
CA LEU A 62 5.87 9.85 3.75
C LEU A 62 7.38 9.63 3.68
N ARG A 63 8.15 10.67 3.29
CA ARG A 63 9.60 10.67 3.44
C ARG A 63 9.97 11.57 4.61
N GLU A 64 10.57 10.98 5.65
CA GLU A 64 10.92 11.67 6.89
C GLU A 64 12.15 11.01 7.52
N ASN A 65 13.09 11.81 8.07
CA ASN A 65 14.31 11.32 8.73
C ASN A 65 15.13 10.32 7.91
N GLY A 66 15.24 10.55 6.60
CA GLY A 66 15.99 9.69 5.67
C GLY A 66 15.35 8.34 5.37
N ASN A 67 14.11 8.11 5.83
CA ASN A 67 13.33 6.90 5.60
C ASN A 67 12.12 7.19 4.72
N LEU A 68 11.68 6.18 3.97
CA LEU A 68 10.37 6.14 3.33
C LEU A 68 9.44 5.30 4.21
N TRP A 69 8.26 5.83 4.46
CA TRP A 69 7.23 5.25 5.29
C TRP A 69 5.95 5.02 4.49
N ARG A 70 5.21 3.97 4.84
CA ARG A 70 3.87 3.67 4.32
C ARG A 70 2.88 3.54 5.46
N TYR A 71 1.75 4.25 5.37
CA TYR A 71 0.65 4.09 6.32
C TYR A 71 -0.07 2.76 6.08
N CYS A 72 -0.24 1.98 7.13
CA CYS A 72 -0.64 0.57 7.06
C CYS A 72 -1.77 0.26 8.04
N LYS A 73 -2.44 -0.88 7.82
CA LYS A 73 -3.38 -1.48 8.79
C LYS A 73 -2.90 -2.88 9.17
N ALA A 74 -2.84 -3.17 10.46
CA ALA A 74 -2.45 -4.48 10.96
C ALA A 74 -3.57 -5.51 10.77
N GLY A 75 -3.24 -6.68 10.21
CA GLY A 75 -4.18 -7.79 10.06
C GLY A 75 -4.26 -8.73 11.26
N ALA A 76 -3.31 -8.62 12.19
CA ALA A 76 -3.22 -9.35 13.45
C ALA A 76 -2.29 -8.59 14.41
N ALA A 77 -2.31 -8.94 15.69
CA ALA A 77 -1.35 -8.36 16.65
C ALA A 77 0.08 -8.80 16.32
N MET A 78 1.04 -7.87 16.42
CA MET A 78 2.45 -8.08 16.12
C MET A 78 3.29 -7.63 17.31
N THR A 79 3.69 -8.57 18.17
CA THR A 79 4.41 -8.27 19.42
C THR A 79 5.92 -8.14 19.24
N ALA A 80 6.50 -8.88 18.29
CA ALA A 80 7.94 -8.85 18.03
C ALA A 80 8.34 -7.54 17.32
N VAL A 81 9.09 -6.69 18.00
CA VAL A 81 9.74 -5.49 17.43
C VAL A 81 11.08 -5.90 16.82
N GLY A 82 11.55 -5.18 15.81
CA GLY A 82 12.87 -5.47 15.24
C GLY A 82 12.84 -6.44 14.04
N PHE A 83 11.68 -6.99 13.69
CA PHE A 83 11.53 -7.92 12.56
C PHE A 83 10.79 -7.25 11.40
N LEU A 84 11.13 -7.66 10.18
CA LEU A 84 10.35 -7.32 9.00
C LEU A 84 8.92 -7.87 9.10
N LYS A 85 8.00 -7.12 8.53
CA LYS A 85 6.57 -7.43 8.43
C LYS A 85 6.22 -7.66 6.98
N GLY A 86 5.20 -8.46 6.73
CA GLY A 86 4.86 -8.86 5.38
C GLY A 86 3.38 -8.80 5.06
N ASN A 87 3.12 -8.96 3.76
CA ASN A 87 1.78 -9.06 3.21
C ASN A 87 1.18 -10.42 3.56
N TYR A 88 0.06 -10.46 4.27
CA TYR A 88 -0.62 -11.72 4.55
C TYR A 88 -1.58 -12.17 3.44
N PHE A 89 -1.93 -11.28 2.51
CA PHE A 89 -2.86 -11.63 1.45
C PHE A 89 -2.23 -12.61 0.47
N LEU A 90 -3.00 -13.63 0.09
CA LEU A 90 -2.65 -14.50 -1.02
C LEU A 90 -3.02 -13.82 -2.35
N CYS A 91 -2.64 -14.45 -3.45
CA CYS A 91 -3.20 -14.06 -4.74
C CYS A 91 -4.73 -14.27 -4.73
N PRO A 92 -5.50 -13.36 -5.38
CA PRO A 92 -6.90 -13.58 -5.66
C PRO A 92 -7.14 -14.96 -6.32
N GLY A 93 -8.33 -15.54 -6.09
CA GLY A 93 -8.71 -16.85 -6.64
C GLY A 93 -8.09 -18.08 -5.96
N SER A 94 -7.22 -17.89 -4.96
CA SER A 94 -6.67 -19.00 -4.18
C SER A 94 -7.78 -19.80 -3.47
N ALA A 95 -7.88 -21.10 -3.80
CA ALA A 95 -8.92 -21.98 -3.27
C ALA A 95 -8.88 -22.04 -1.73
N GLY A 96 -10.04 -21.88 -1.09
CA GLY A 96 -10.17 -21.96 0.37
C GLY A 96 -9.82 -20.68 1.13
N ASN A 97 -9.53 -19.55 0.46
CA ASN A 97 -9.20 -18.28 1.13
C ASN A 97 -9.83 -17.03 0.48
N SER A 98 -11.08 -17.16 0.02
CA SER A 98 -11.84 -16.07 -0.62
C SER A 98 -12.03 -14.86 0.28
N ALA A 99 -12.13 -15.04 1.60
CA ALA A 99 -12.38 -13.93 2.53
C ALA A 99 -11.20 -12.94 2.69
N ASN A 100 -9.96 -13.35 2.39
CA ASN A 100 -8.79 -12.51 2.73
C ASN A 100 -8.03 -11.99 1.51
N SER A 101 -8.19 -12.57 0.32
CA SER A 101 -7.15 -12.49 -0.73
C SER A 101 -7.53 -11.61 -1.94
N GLY A 102 -8.59 -10.80 -1.82
CA GLY A 102 -9.12 -10.01 -2.94
C GLY A 102 -10.21 -10.74 -3.72
N PHE A 103 -10.45 -10.32 -4.96
CA PHE A 103 -11.49 -10.91 -5.82
C PHE A 103 -10.92 -11.33 -7.17
N GLU A 104 -11.33 -12.48 -7.67
CA GLU A 104 -11.09 -12.91 -9.05
C GLU A 104 -12.38 -13.50 -9.62
N GLY A 105 -12.77 -13.09 -10.81
CA GLY A 105 -14.01 -13.53 -11.44
C GLY A 105 -14.45 -12.60 -12.55
N ALA A 106 -15.75 -12.34 -12.64
CA ALA A 106 -16.34 -11.40 -13.57
C ALA A 106 -17.12 -10.29 -12.86
N MET A 107 -17.44 -9.22 -13.58
CA MET A 107 -18.40 -8.22 -13.12
C MET A 107 -19.77 -8.86 -12.89
N ALA A 108 -20.48 -8.44 -11.85
CA ALA A 108 -21.84 -8.92 -11.58
C ALA A 108 -22.88 -8.34 -12.55
N ALA A 109 -22.57 -7.23 -13.21
CA ALA A 109 -23.39 -6.60 -14.24
C ALA A 109 -22.52 -5.89 -15.29
N ASN A 110 -23.06 -5.67 -16.48
CA ASN A 110 -22.41 -4.84 -17.50
C ASN A 110 -22.26 -3.40 -16.98
N VAL A 111 -21.12 -2.79 -17.27
CA VAL A 111 -20.77 -1.43 -16.88
C VAL A 111 -20.49 -0.63 -18.13
N VAL A 112 -21.09 0.55 -18.25
CA VAL A 112 -20.87 1.46 -19.39
C VAL A 112 -19.56 2.23 -19.24
N ALA A 113 -18.99 2.68 -20.36
CA ALA A 113 -17.83 3.58 -20.33
C ALA A 113 -18.17 4.86 -19.53
N GLY A 114 -17.20 5.37 -18.78
CA GLY A 114 -17.33 6.54 -17.92
C GLY A 114 -17.96 6.27 -16.54
N ALA A 115 -18.49 5.07 -16.28
CA ALA A 115 -18.99 4.74 -14.96
C ALA A 115 -17.85 4.72 -13.92
N THR A 116 -18.12 5.21 -12.72
CA THR A 116 -17.17 5.27 -11.60
C THR A 116 -17.45 4.24 -10.52
N SER A 117 -18.45 3.37 -10.72
CA SER A 117 -18.75 2.26 -9.82
C SER A 117 -19.06 0.99 -10.59
N PHE A 118 -18.84 -0.15 -9.94
CA PHE A 118 -19.13 -1.47 -10.46
C PHE A 118 -19.44 -2.44 -9.32
N THR A 119 -19.99 -3.60 -9.64
CA THR A 119 -20.31 -4.63 -8.64
C THR A 119 -19.58 -5.93 -8.94
N ILE A 120 -19.08 -6.56 -7.89
CA ILE A 120 -18.47 -7.90 -7.93
C ILE A 120 -19.33 -8.86 -7.12
N ALA A 121 -19.27 -10.16 -7.44
CA ALA A 121 -19.98 -11.21 -6.72
C ALA A 121 -19.23 -11.64 -5.45
N ASP A 122 -18.99 -10.67 -4.55
CA ASP A 122 -18.40 -10.92 -3.24
C ASP A 122 -19.46 -10.82 -2.14
N THR A 123 -19.58 -11.89 -1.36
CA THR A 123 -20.72 -12.13 -0.45
C THR A 123 -20.63 -11.40 0.88
N ALA A 124 -19.44 -10.98 1.29
CA ALA A 124 -19.29 -10.20 2.52
C ALA A 124 -18.01 -9.38 2.45
N ALA A 125 -18.17 -8.06 2.34
CA ALA A 125 -17.06 -7.12 2.40
C ALA A 125 -17.34 -6.08 3.47
N ALA A 126 -16.37 -5.81 4.33
CA ALA A 126 -16.44 -4.66 5.21
C ALA A 126 -16.37 -3.35 4.39
N LYS A 127 -16.92 -2.25 4.92
CA LYS A 127 -16.72 -0.93 4.30
C LYS A 127 -15.21 -0.68 4.15
N ASN A 128 -14.78 -0.27 2.97
CA ASN A 128 -13.38 0.01 2.62
C ASN A 128 -12.42 -1.20 2.74
N GLU A 129 -12.94 -2.42 2.69
CA GLU A 129 -12.17 -3.67 2.52
C GLU A 129 -11.25 -3.65 1.29
N TYR A 130 -11.63 -2.91 0.24
CA TYR A 130 -10.92 -2.74 -1.03
C TYR A 130 -10.38 -1.32 -1.24
N GLU A 131 -10.22 -0.52 -0.17
CA GLU A 131 -9.63 0.82 -0.28
C GLU A 131 -8.20 0.76 -0.83
N ASN A 132 -7.92 1.61 -1.82
CA ASN A 132 -6.65 1.69 -2.54
C ASN A 132 -6.19 0.34 -3.12
N ALA A 133 -7.15 -0.55 -3.43
CA ALA A 133 -6.90 -1.79 -4.15
C ALA A 133 -6.62 -1.52 -5.63
N THR A 134 -6.00 -2.49 -6.31
CA THR A 134 -5.78 -2.45 -7.76
C THR A 134 -6.82 -3.33 -8.44
N LEU A 135 -7.68 -2.72 -9.27
CA LEU A 135 -8.53 -3.43 -10.20
C LEU A 135 -7.79 -3.64 -11.52
N VAL A 136 -7.75 -4.88 -11.98
CA VAL A 136 -7.29 -5.28 -13.31
C VAL A 136 -8.46 -5.90 -14.05
N ILE A 137 -8.66 -5.52 -15.30
CA ILE A 137 -9.69 -6.06 -16.19
C ILE A 137 -8.99 -6.55 -17.46
N TYR A 138 -9.33 -7.76 -17.86
CA TYR A 138 -8.83 -8.39 -19.07
C TYR A 138 -9.98 -9.04 -19.86
N ASP A 139 -10.05 -8.71 -21.14
CA ASP A 139 -10.91 -9.35 -22.13
C ASP A 139 -10.05 -10.21 -23.06
N ASP A 140 -10.23 -11.52 -22.98
CA ASP A 140 -9.49 -12.50 -23.79
C ASP A 140 -9.83 -12.41 -25.28
N THR A 141 -11.03 -11.95 -25.60
CA THR A 141 -11.59 -11.96 -26.95
C THR A 141 -11.10 -10.76 -27.74
N ASN A 142 -11.12 -9.56 -27.12
CA ASN A 142 -10.74 -8.32 -27.81
C ASN A 142 -9.38 -7.76 -27.37
N SER A 143 -8.65 -8.46 -26.50
CA SER A 143 -7.36 -7.99 -25.93
C SER A 143 -7.46 -6.63 -25.24
N ASN A 144 -8.63 -6.30 -24.67
CA ASN A 144 -8.81 -5.07 -23.91
C ASN A 144 -8.22 -5.24 -22.51
N TYR A 145 -7.28 -4.36 -22.15
CA TYR A 145 -6.68 -4.29 -20.82
C TYR A 145 -7.00 -2.94 -20.19
N GLN A 146 -7.50 -2.96 -18.95
CA GLN A 146 -7.72 -1.76 -18.16
C GLN A 146 -7.25 -2.00 -16.72
N GLN A 147 -6.68 -0.96 -16.11
CA GLN A 147 -6.23 -1.01 -14.72
C GLN A 147 -6.64 0.27 -14.00
N TYR A 148 -7.19 0.12 -12.80
CA TYR A 148 -7.71 1.22 -11.99
C TYR A 148 -7.31 1.07 -10.53
N THR A 149 -7.25 2.20 -9.82
CA THR A 149 -7.26 2.23 -8.36
C THR A 149 -8.71 2.24 -7.87
N VAL A 150 -9.03 1.29 -7.00
CA VAL A 150 -10.30 1.27 -6.26
C VAL A 150 -10.17 2.23 -5.09
N LEU A 151 -11.08 3.20 -5.03
CA LEU A 151 -11.11 4.20 -3.96
C LEU A 151 -11.71 3.65 -2.67
N GLY A 152 -12.60 2.67 -2.78
CA GLY A 152 -13.24 2.01 -1.66
C GLY A 152 -14.41 1.14 -2.11
N ASN A 153 -15.14 0.61 -1.14
CA ASN A 153 -16.32 -0.19 -1.36
C ASN A 153 -17.34 0.01 -0.24
N ASP A 154 -18.60 -0.21 -0.57
CA ASP A 154 -19.66 -0.29 0.44
C ASP A 154 -19.49 -1.55 1.30
N ALA A 155 -19.97 -1.48 2.54
CA ALA A 155 -20.18 -2.71 3.30
C ALA A 155 -21.27 -3.55 2.62
N SER A 156 -21.01 -4.84 2.43
CA SER A 156 -21.98 -5.80 1.92
C SER A 156 -22.15 -6.96 2.88
N ASN A 157 -23.39 -7.39 3.07
CA ASN A 157 -23.78 -8.61 3.75
C ASN A 157 -24.56 -9.56 2.81
N GLY A 158 -24.43 -9.34 1.50
CA GLY A 158 -25.30 -9.90 0.46
C GLY A 158 -24.59 -10.82 -0.54
N THR A 159 -24.96 -10.74 -1.81
CA THR A 159 -24.36 -11.53 -2.91
C THR A 159 -23.36 -10.74 -3.75
N THR A 160 -23.39 -9.41 -3.64
CA THR A 160 -22.53 -8.51 -4.40
C THR A 160 -21.99 -7.38 -3.54
N THR A 161 -20.83 -6.84 -3.94
CA THR A 161 -20.20 -5.68 -3.31
C THR A 161 -19.98 -4.60 -4.36
N THR A 162 -20.36 -3.36 -4.05
CA THR A 162 -20.16 -2.19 -4.91
C THR A 162 -18.80 -1.55 -4.63
N LEU A 163 -17.98 -1.41 -5.66
CA LEU A 163 -16.66 -0.80 -5.63
C LEU A 163 -16.66 0.49 -6.44
N TYR A 164 -15.80 1.44 -6.05
CA TYR A 164 -15.69 2.76 -6.65
C TYR A 164 -14.30 3.01 -7.21
N ILE A 165 -14.21 3.64 -8.38
CA ILE A 165 -12.96 4.07 -9.03
C ILE A 165 -12.99 5.58 -9.29
N ALA A 166 -11.82 6.17 -9.50
CA ALA A 166 -11.71 7.61 -9.78
C ALA A 166 -12.29 7.99 -11.15
N PRO A 167 -12.84 9.21 -11.29
CA PRO A 167 -13.09 9.82 -12.59
C PRO A 167 -11.81 9.81 -13.47
N PRO A 168 -11.93 9.64 -14.80
CA PRO A 168 -13.16 9.66 -15.59
C PRO A 168 -13.98 8.36 -15.59
N GLY A 169 -13.59 7.33 -14.82
CA GLY A 169 -14.25 6.03 -14.81
C GLY A 169 -13.67 5.05 -15.84
N PHE A 170 -14.46 4.04 -16.24
CA PHE A 170 -14.02 3.03 -17.22
C PHE A 170 -13.78 3.64 -18.61
N ASN A 171 -12.69 3.25 -19.29
CA ASN A 171 -12.36 3.74 -20.63
C ASN A 171 -13.32 3.17 -21.68
N TYR A 172 -13.72 1.91 -21.48
CA TYR A 172 -14.65 1.19 -22.35
C TYR A 172 -15.73 0.52 -21.52
N ALA A 173 -16.82 0.14 -22.17
CA ALA A 173 -17.81 -0.72 -21.53
C ALA A 173 -17.16 -2.06 -21.13
N VAL A 174 -17.47 -2.52 -19.91
CA VAL A 174 -17.02 -3.80 -19.36
C VAL A 174 -18.23 -4.69 -19.24
N THR A 175 -18.19 -5.87 -19.84
CA THR A 175 -19.31 -6.83 -19.76
C THR A 175 -19.07 -7.86 -18.66
N THR A 176 -20.11 -8.61 -18.32
CA THR A 176 -20.01 -9.76 -17.40
C THR A 176 -19.17 -10.93 -17.95
N THR A 177 -18.67 -10.83 -19.18
CA THR A 177 -17.79 -11.85 -19.77
C THR A 177 -16.30 -11.53 -19.57
N TYR A 178 -15.96 -10.31 -19.13
CA TYR A 178 -14.57 -9.93 -18.92
C TYR A 178 -14.06 -10.52 -17.61
N GLY A 179 -12.83 -11.02 -17.63
CA GLY A 179 -12.13 -11.42 -16.43
C GLY A 179 -11.68 -10.19 -15.66
N ILE A 180 -11.92 -10.19 -14.36
CA ILE A 180 -11.50 -9.11 -13.46
C ILE A 180 -10.76 -9.68 -12.25
N THR A 181 -9.80 -8.92 -11.77
CA THR A 181 -9.08 -9.22 -10.54
C THR A 181 -8.96 -7.95 -9.72
N VAL A 182 -9.37 -8.01 -8.45
CA VAL A 182 -9.19 -6.93 -7.49
C VAL A 182 -8.15 -7.36 -6.47
N TYR A 183 -6.94 -6.82 -6.59
CA TYR A 183 -5.85 -7.02 -5.65
C TYR A 183 -5.99 -6.04 -4.50
N ARG A 184 -6.20 -6.55 -3.28
CA ARG A 184 -6.22 -5.71 -2.08
C ARG A 184 -4.92 -4.93 -1.94
N ASN A 185 -5.00 -3.75 -1.33
CA ASN A 185 -3.81 -2.97 -1.01
C ASN A 185 -2.85 -3.80 -0.13
N PRO A 186 -1.58 -4.03 -0.54
CA PRO A 186 -0.64 -4.86 0.22
C PRO A 186 -0.31 -4.29 1.61
N TYR A 187 -0.56 -2.99 1.85
CA TYR A 187 -0.37 -2.33 3.14
C TYR A 187 -1.59 -2.44 4.07
N MET A 188 -2.64 -3.11 3.61
CA MET A 188 -3.76 -3.53 4.44
C MET A 188 -3.49 -4.96 4.91
N GLY A 189 -3.78 -5.27 6.17
CA GLY A 189 -3.60 -6.63 6.68
C GLY A 189 -2.14 -7.02 6.94
N ILE A 190 -1.24 -6.07 7.23
CA ILE A 190 0.16 -6.35 7.57
C ILE A 190 0.24 -7.28 8.79
N ARG A 191 1.09 -8.31 8.73
CA ARG A 191 1.31 -9.26 9.83
C ARG A 191 2.80 -9.53 10.08
N ALA A 192 3.07 -10.15 11.23
CA ALA A 192 4.37 -10.75 11.50
C ALA A 192 4.61 -11.87 10.48
N MET A 193 5.82 -11.91 9.94
CA MET A 193 6.22 -12.98 9.04
C MET A 193 6.28 -14.30 9.83
N THR A 194 5.58 -15.31 9.33
CA THR A 194 5.42 -16.61 9.98
C THR A 194 5.43 -17.70 8.92
N GLY A 195 6.60 -17.95 8.31
CA GLY A 195 6.79 -18.98 7.29
C GLY A 195 7.10 -18.44 5.89
N GLY A 196 7.45 -19.36 4.99
CA GLY A 196 8.18 -19.04 3.77
C GLY A 196 7.35 -18.91 2.50
N TYR A 197 6.36 -18.02 2.42
CA TYR A 197 5.76 -17.57 1.15
C TYR A 197 5.19 -16.14 1.26
N MET A 198 5.74 -15.33 2.16
CA MET A 198 5.28 -13.98 2.45
C MET A 198 6.29 -12.96 1.95
N SER A 199 5.82 -11.98 1.18
CA SER A 199 6.66 -10.83 0.81
C SER A 199 6.82 -9.90 2.01
N ALA A 200 8.07 -9.67 2.42
CA ALA A 200 8.44 -8.58 3.30
C ALA A 200 8.08 -7.25 2.65
N LEU A 201 7.35 -6.42 3.39
CA LEU A 201 6.90 -5.10 2.96
C LEU A 201 7.58 -3.97 3.71
N GLY A 202 8.07 -4.22 4.91
CA GLY A 202 8.76 -3.18 5.66
C GLY A 202 9.08 -3.55 7.09
N TYR A 203 9.59 -2.57 7.82
CA TYR A 203 10.06 -2.68 9.19
C TYR A 203 9.15 -1.89 10.14
N ALA A 204 8.62 -2.57 11.16
CA ALA A 204 7.83 -1.92 12.21
C ALA A 204 8.72 -1.60 13.42
N ARG A 205 8.67 -0.33 13.87
CA ARG A 205 9.50 0.17 14.99
C ARG A 205 8.88 -0.03 16.37
N LEU A 206 7.64 -0.51 16.44
CA LEU A 206 6.90 -0.78 17.67
C LEU A 206 6.03 -2.04 17.54
N SER A 207 5.52 -2.51 18.67
CA SER A 207 4.50 -3.57 18.69
C SER A 207 3.15 -3.02 18.27
N ILE A 208 2.41 -3.75 17.44
CA ILE A 208 1.14 -3.27 16.88
C ILE A 208 -0.02 -4.15 17.34
N THR A 209 -1.12 -3.51 17.74
CA THR A 209 -2.39 -4.14 18.11
C THR A 209 -3.14 -4.58 16.84
N SER A 210 -3.89 -5.68 16.93
CA SER A 210 -4.70 -6.16 15.80
C SER A 210 -5.67 -5.08 15.30
N ALA A 211 -5.81 -4.95 13.98
CA ALA A 211 -6.68 -3.97 13.30
C ALA A 211 -6.30 -2.48 13.47
N TYR A 212 -5.21 -2.16 14.18
CA TYR A 212 -4.75 -0.79 14.34
C TYR A 212 -3.98 -0.32 13.11
N TYR A 213 -3.90 1.00 12.97
CA TYR A 213 -3.21 1.69 11.89
C TYR A 213 -1.89 2.27 12.38
N PHE A 214 -0.85 2.20 11.55
CA PHE A 214 0.51 2.56 11.93
C PHE A 214 1.38 2.89 10.70
N TRP A 215 2.58 3.43 10.91
CA TRP A 215 3.56 3.69 9.85
C TRP A 215 4.61 2.59 9.79
N LEU A 216 4.85 2.06 8.58
CA LEU A 216 5.83 1.01 8.29
C LEU A 216 7.00 1.61 7.49
N VAL A 217 8.24 1.38 7.92
CA VAL A 217 9.42 1.81 7.15
C VAL A 217 9.63 0.86 5.97
N THR A 218 9.63 1.37 4.74
CA THR A 218 9.76 0.56 3.52
C THR A 218 11.08 0.78 2.78
N ALA A 219 11.75 1.91 3.03
CA ALA A 219 13.12 2.14 2.59
C ALA A 219 13.88 3.07 3.54
N GLY A 220 15.22 2.99 3.51
CA GLY A 220 16.10 3.81 4.35
C GLY A 220 16.92 3.00 5.37
N PRO A 221 17.75 3.68 6.18
CA PRO A 221 18.63 3.03 7.15
C PRO A 221 17.86 2.43 8.34
N VAL A 222 17.98 1.12 8.55
CA VAL A 222 17.34 0.39 9.66
C VAL A 222 18.28 -0.64 10.27
N SER A 223 18.10 -0.89 11.57
CA SER A 223 18.72 -2.03 12.27
C SER A 223 17.61 -3.03 12.62
N CYS A 224 17.73 -4.27 12.18
CA CYS A 224 16.74 -5.32 12.40
C CYS A 224 17.35 -6.53 13.11
N VAL A 225 16.52 -7.41 13.65
CA VAL A 225 16.96 -8.66 14.27
C VAL A 225 17.55 -9.58 13.21
N THR A 226 18.66 -10.26 13.53
CA THR A 226 19.31 -11.24 12.67
C THR A 226 18.89 -12.67 13.03
N GLY A 227 18.87 -13.54 12.03
CA GLY A 227 18.63 -14.97 12.23
C GLY A 227 19.84 -15.65 12.87
N ALA A 228 19.61 -16.62 13.76
CA ALA A 228 20.63 -17.20 14.64
C ALA A 228 21.80 -17.92 13.94
N SER A 229 21.73 -18.19 12.64
CA SER A 229 22.73 -19.00 11.91
C SER A 229 23.57 -18.23 10.88
N THR A 230 23.16 -17.05 10.44
CA THR A 230 23.90 -16.28 9.41
C THR A 230 23.77 -14.78 9.65
N TRP A 231 24.89 -14.13 9.95
CA TRP A 231 24.94 -12.68 10.06
C TRP A 231 25.19 -12.06 8.68
N PRO A 232 24.37 -11.10 8.24
CA PRO A 232 24.66 -10.34 7.03
C PRO A 232 26.08 -9.77 7.09
N GLY A 233 26.87 -9.98 6.03
CA GLY A 233 28.25 -9.46 5.92
C GLY A 233 29.36 -10.26 6.61
N GLN A 234 29.02 -11.39 7.22
CA GLN A 234 30.00 -12.32 7.79
C GLN A 234 30.93 -12.94 6.74
N THR A 235 30.47 -13.02 5.48
CA THR A 235 31.31 -13.42 4.34
C THR A 235 31.80 -12.17 3.62
N GLN A 236 33.12 -12.09 3.42
CA GLN A 236 33.75 -10.98 2.72
C GLN A 236 33.12 -10.79 1.34
N TYR A 237 32.88 -9.53 0.94
CA TYR A 237 32.23 -9.12 -0.31
C TYR A 237 30.72 -9.39 -0.43
N TYR A 238 30.07 -10.12 0.49
CA TYR A 238 28.62 -10.34 0.46
C TYR A 238 27.88 -9.27 1.26
N ARG A 239 27.34 -8.26 0.57
CA ARG A 239 26.62 -7.14 1.19
C ARG A 239 25.10 -7.22 1.11
N ASP A 240 24.57 -8.07 0.22
CA ASP A 240 23.13 -8.21 0.04
C ASP A 240 22.49 -8.93 1.23
N VAL A 241 21.31 -8.45 1.61
CA VAL A 241 20.57 -8.93 2.77
C VAL A 241 19.19 -9.43 2.32
N CYS A 242 18.78 -10.55 2.88
CA CYS A 242 17.47 -11.14 2.67
C CYS A 242 16.62 -11.12 3.94
N SER A 243 15.30 -11.18 3.73
CA SER A 243 14.35 -11.51 4.78
C SER A 243 14.30 -13.02 4.96
N ASN A 244 14.46 -13.50 6.18
CA ASN A 244 14.14 -14.87 6.58
C ASN A 244 12.61 -15.06 6.67
N THR A 245 12.18 -16.30 6.86
CA THR A 245 10.76 -16.69 6.94
C THR A 245 10.01 -16.12 8.15
N ASP A 246 10.72 -15.69 9.19
CA ASP A 246 10.19 -15.02 10.39
C ASP A 246 10.37 -13.49 10.33
N GLY A 247 10.93 -12.96 9.24
CA GLY A 247 11.24 -11.55 9.06
C GLY A 247 12.57 -11.10 9.67
N SER A 248 13.40 -12.01 10.20
CA SER A 248 14.77 -11.69 10.60
C SER A 248 15.66 -11.44 9.37
N LEU A 249 16.76 -10.72 9.53
CA LEU A 249 17.75 -10.56 8.47
C LEU A 249 18.68 -11.76 8.40
N ILE A 250 19.00 -12.18 7.18
CA ILE A 250 20.00 -13.19 6.86
C ILE A 250 20.86 -12.74 5.68
N THR A 251 22.04 -13.34 5.54
CA THR A 251 22.85 -13.19 4.31
C THR A 251 22.05 -13.67 3.10
N TRP A 252 22.28 -13.05 1.94
CA TRP A 252 21.70 -13.48 0.67
C TRP A 252 21.78 -14.99 0.47
N THR A 253 20.63 -15.61 0.19
CA THR A 253 20.53 -17.02 -0.15
C THR A 253 19.31 -17.25 -1.06
N THR A 254 19.38 -18.26 -1.92
CA THR A 254 18.36 -18.55 -2.92
C THR A 254 17.02 -18.89 -2.27
N GLY A 255 15.92 -18.41 -2.86
CA GLY A 255 14.55 -18.66 -2.38
C GLY A 255 14.05 -17.66 -1.34
N TYR A 256 14.87 -16.68 -0.96
CA TYR A 256 14.49 -15.61 -0.04
C TYR A 256 14.43 -14.26 -0.77
N GLN A 257 13.61 -13.35 -0.25
CA GLN A 257 13.47 -12.01 -0.82
C GLN A 257 14.66 -11.14 -0.42
N ARG A 258 15.35 -10.55 -1.41
CA ARG A 258 16.32 -9.47 -1.18
C ARG A 258 15.58 -8.25 -0.62
N VAL A 259 16.04 -7.73 0.51
CA VAL A 259 15.41 -6.57 1.17
C VAL A 259 16.30 -5.33 1.20
N GLY A 260 17.59 -5.48 0.93
CA GLY A 260 18.52 -4.36 0.98
C GLY A 260 19.98 -4.80 0.97
N TYR A 261 20.83 -3.91 1.49
CA TYR A 261 22.27 -4.15 1.60
C TYR A 261 22.85 -3.54 2.86
N LEU A 262 23.96 -4.09 3.36
CA LEU A 262 24.70 -3.53 4.50
C LEU A 262 25.26 -2.14 4.22
N LEU A 263 25.18 -1.24 5.20
CA LEU A 263 25.84 0.06 5.13
C LEU A 263 27.33 -0.03 5.48
N SER A 264 27.66 -0.84 6.48
CA SER A 264 29.04 -1.12 6.91
C SER A 264 29.81 -1.98 5.88
N ARG A 265 31.14 -1.92 5.93
CA ARG A 265 32.01 -2.85 5.17
C ARG A 265 31.91 -4.27 5.76
N THR A 266 32.05 -5.29 4.94
CA THR A 266 32.09 -6.69 5.39
C THR A 266 33.45 -7.07 5.98
N ALA A 267 33.48 -8.09 6.83
CA ALA A 267 34.69 -8.61 7.46
C ALA A 267 34.59 -10.14 7.62
N SER A 268 35.72 -10.83 7.66
CA SER A 268 35.81 -12.30 7.57
C SER A 268 35.38 -13.07 8.84
N ALA A 269 34.77 -12.42 9.83
CA ALA A 269 34.46 -13.05 11.13
C ALA A 269 33.23 -12.47 11.83
N TYR A 270 32.66 -11.37 11.32
CA TYR A 270 31.56 -10.65 11.95
C TYR A 270 30.64 -10.11 10.87
N GLY A 271 29.33 -10.16 11.14
CA GLY A 271 28.35 -9.43 10.35
C GLY A 271 27.76 -8.25 11.13
N ASP A 272 26.84 -7.56 10.49
CA ASP A 272 26.14 -6.38 11.01
C ASP A 272 24.64 -6.52 10.65
N ASN A 273 23.79 -5.79 11.35
CA ASN A 273 22.36 -5.77 11.12
C ASN A 273 21.85 -4.38 10.69
N PHE A 274 22.75 -3.41 10.55
CA PHE A 274 22.45 -2.09 10.03
C PHE A 274 22.51 -2.05 8.49
N ILE A 275 21.33 -1.96 7.88
CA ILE A 275 21.14 -2.06 6.42
C ILE A 275 20.51 -0.79 5.86
N MET A 276 20.69 -0.60 4.56
CA MET A 276 19.81 0.23 3.74
C MET A 276 18.66 -0.67 3.24
N LEU A 277 17.45 -0.47 3.77
CA LEU A 277 16.23 -1.13 3.31
C LEU A 277 15.80 -0.59 1.94
N GLN A 278 15.35 -1.48 1.06
CA GLN A 278 15.08 -1.21 -0.35
C GLN A 278 13.81 -1.93 -0.85
N LEU A 279 12.72 -1.91 -0.06
CA LEU A 279 11.47 -2.61 -0.42
C LEU A 279 10.51 -1.76 -1.27
N ASP A 280 10.69 -0.44 -1.26
CA ASP A 280 9.86 0.55 -1.95
C ASP A 280 10.78 1.67 -2.45
N GLN A 281 11.13 1.64 -3.75
CA GLN A 281 12.09 2.56 -4.37
C GLN A 281 11.42 3.48 -5.37
#